data_AF-A0A7W3TCQ2-F1
#
_entry.id   AF-A0A7W3TCQ2-F1
#
_cell.length_a   1.000
_cell.length_b   1.000
_cell.length_c   1.000
_cell.angle_alpha   90.00
_cell.angle_beta   90.00
_cell.angle_gamma   90.00
#
_symmetry.space_group_name_H-M   'P 1'
#
loop_
_entity.id
_entity.type
_entity.pdbx_description
1 polymer ?
#
loop_
_entity_poly.entity_id
_entity_poly.type
_entity_poly.pdbx_seq_one_letter_code
_entity_poly.pdbx_strand_id
1 'polypeptide(L)'
;MLARDDQARHQDRAPRRPSHHHPHFAAAHGRARPGSAGPVVTSKVAIWDFDGTLGHRRRGTWAECLLEVLDLQQPGHDRTFPEMFEALATGFPWHAAHDPHTHLNAPDAWWDHITSVITKALTRLGLDRPRAAAEATRAAYTDSAAWSLYPQALRVLDRLTSHGWQHVLLSNHVPELPAILSALGIDSRFRAVINSAASGYEKPHTRAFHLAREAAGVAHRLVMIGDNPRADAAGARGAGIDAIWVRRNQHTDTPDLEAAAGILLTLSPIRNRRHPALHEVPPVEAIAPGALPIR
;
A
#
# COMPACT_ATOMS: atom_id res chain seq x y z
N MET A 1 -62.07 -34.15 -16.95
CA MET A 1 -62.41 -34.42 -15.54
C MET A 1 -61.61 -33.42 -14.70
N LEU A 2 -61.95 -32.13 -14.79
CA LEU A 2 -62.95 -31.38 -13.99
C LEU A 2 -62.47 -31.21 -12.53
N ALA A 3 -61.91 -30.04 -12.19
CA ALA A 3 -62.57 -28.89 -11.52
C ALA A 3 -62.50 -29.04 -9.97
N ARG A 4 -62.20 -28.06 -9.12
CA ARG A 4 -62.67 -26.66 -8.94
C ARG A 4 -61.64 -25.91 -8.07
N ASP A 5 -61.26 -24.66 -8.37
CA ASP A 5 -61.89 -23.40 -7.91
C ASP A 5 -62.05 -23.28 -6.39
N ASP A 6 -61.32 -22.33 -5.77
CA ASP A 6 -61.97 -21.36 -4.89
C ASP A 6 -61.22 -20.01 -4.83
N GLN A 7 -61.96 -18.94 -5.08
CA GLN A 7 -61.56 -17.54 -5.03
C GLN A 7 -62.20 -16.86 -3.81
N ALA A 8 -61.43 -16.07 -3.05
CA ALA A 8 -61.94 -14.86 -2.38
C ALA A 8 -60.75 -13.96 -1.99
N ARG A 9 -60.45 -12.91 -2.77
CA ARG A 9 -60.90 -11.52 -2.59
C ARG A 9 -60.58 -10.92 -1.22
N HIS A 10 -59.57 -10.06 -1.16
CA HIS A 10 -59.67 -8.82 -0.40
C HIS A 10 -59.01 -7.67 -1.16
N GLN A 11 -59.80 -6.63 -1.36
CA GLN A 11 -59.55 -5.50 -2.23
C GLN A 11 -58.74 -4.39 -1.54
N ASP A 12 -57.87 -3.83 -2.35
CA ASP A 12 -57.27 -2.51 -2.31
C ASP A 12 -58.31 -1.40 -2.01
N ARG A 13 -57.98 -0.47 -1.09
CA ARG A 13 -58.66 0.83 -0.95
C ARG A 13 -57.91 1.79 0.00
N ALA A 14 -57.31 2.82 -0.59
CA ALA A 14 -57.12 4.15 -0.01
C ALA A 14 -57.59 5.19 -1.06
N PRO A 15 -57.75 6.50 -0.77
CA PRO A 15 -57.86 7.22 0.50
C PRO A 15 -59.07 8.19 0.55
N ARG A 16 -59.37 8.79 1.71
CA ARG A 16 -60.14 10.07 1.79
C ARG A 16 -59.57 10.99 2.89
N ARG A 17 -59.33 12.25 2.51
CA ARG A 17 -58.99 13.42 3.37
C ARG A 17 -60.21 13.88 4.18
N PRO A 18 -60.02 14.56 5.34
CA PRO A 18 -60.04 16.03 5.42
C PRO A 18 -59.03 16.55 6.47
N SER A 19 -58.76 17.82 6.79
CA SER A 19 -59.00 19.19 6.31
C SER A 19 -58.05 20.10 7.12
N HIS A 20 -57.80 21.31 6.61
CA HIS A 20 -56.81 22.30 7.04
C HIS A 20 -56.84 22.73 8.53
N HIS A 21 -55.65 22.84 9.13
CA HIS A 21 -55.31 23.91 10.09
C HIS A 21 -53.82 24.26 9.96
N HIS A 22 -53.54 25.53 9.65
CA HIS A 22 -52.22 26.15 9.76
C HIS A 22 -51.99 26.62 11.19
N PRO A 23 -50.74 26.54 11.68
CA PRO A 23 -50.19 27.63 12.44
C PRO A 23 -48.83 28.10 11.91
N HIS A 24 -48.80 29.40 11.67
CA HIS A 24 -47.71 30.37 11.76
C HIS A 24 -46.24 29.90 11.84
N PHE A 25 -45.49 30.41 10.85
CA PHE A 25 -44.05 30.64 10.90
C PHE A 25 -43.68 31.50 12.13
N ALA A 26 -42.81 30.98 12.99
CA ALA A 26 -41.97 31.77 13.88
C ALA A 26 -40.51 31.53 13.49
N ALA A 27 -39.90 32.56 12.89
CA ALA A 27 -38.48 32.61 12.63
C ALA A 27 -37.73 32.68 13.97
N ALA A 28 -37.11 31.57 14.37
CA ALA A 28 -36.16 31.57 15.47
C ALA A 28 -34.80 32.07 14.95
N HIS A 29 -34.56 33.37 15.09
CA HIS A 29 -33.22 33.94 15.05
C HIS A 29 -32.39 33.41 16.23
N GLY A 30 -31.83 32.21 16.08
CA GLY A 30 -30.79 31.68 16.95
C GLY A 30 -29.51 32.47 16.69
N ARG A 31 -29.18 33.40 17.59
CA ARG A 31 -27.87 34.04 17.65
C ARG A 31 -26.79 32.95 17.70
N ALA A 32 -25.93 32.90 16.68
CA ALA A 32 -24.73 32.09 16.70
C ALA A 32 -23.87 32.50 17.91
N ARG A 33 -23.58 31.54 18.79
CA ARG A 33 -22.55 31.71 19.82
C ARG A 33 -21.18 31.75 19.12
N PRO A 34 -20.36 32.80 19.31
CA PRO A 34 -18.99 32.75 18.84
C PRO A 34 -18.22 31.82 19.79
N GLY A 35 -17.73 30.68 19.29
CA GLY A 35 -16.80 29.86 20.08
C GLY A 35 -16.86 28.34 19.95
N SER A 36 -17.54 27.73 18.98
CA SER A 36 -17.25 26.32 18.68
C SER A 36 -16.01 26.26 17.80
N ALA A 37 -14.83 26.18 18.41
CA ALA A 37 -13.65 25.69 17.71
C ALA A 37 -14.06 24.37 17.03
N GLY A 38 -13.94 24.31 15.70
CA GLY A 38 -14.05 23.05 14.98
C GLY A 38 -13.09 22.02 15.58
N PRO A 39 -13.33 20.71 15.41
CA PRO A 39 -12.49 19.69 16.02
C PRO A 39 -11.02 20.00 15.73
N VAL A 40 -10.26 20.24 16.81
CA VAL A 40 -8.82 20.51 16.70
C VAL A 40 -8.21 19.25 16.10
N VAL A 41 -7.69 19.37 14.88
CA VAL A 41 -7.01 18.28 14.20
C VAL A 41 -5.68 18.06 14.94
N THR A 42 -5.63 17.03 15.80
CA THR A 42 -4.45 16.70 16.62
C THR A 42 -3.76 15.41 16.20
N SER A 43 -4.30 14.67 15.23
CA SER A 43 -3.74 13.38 14.79
C SER A 43 -2.50 13.57 13.93
N LYS A 44 -1.44 12.81 14.23
CA LYS A 44 -0.24 12.64 13.41
C LYS A 44 -0.32 11.28 12.75
N VAL A 45 -0.08 11.19 11.45
CA VAL A 45 -0.12 9.92 10.73
C VAL A 45 1.17 9.69 9.96
N ALA A 46 1.74 8.50 10.16
CA ALA A 46 2.80 7.97 9.33
C ALA A 46 2.21 6.99 8.31
N ILE A 47 2.45 7.24 7.03
CA ILE A 47 2.20 6.29 5.94
C ILE A 47 3.49 5.51 5.74
N TRP A 48 3.43 4.20 5.82
CA TRP A 48 4.59 3.32 5.74
C TRP A 48 4.58 2.53 4.45
N ASP A 49 5.72 2.47 3.78
CA ASP A 49 6.04 1.35 2.91
C ASP A 49 6.27 0.06 3.73
N PHE A 50 6.17 -1.09 3.06
CA PHE A 50 6.38 -2.40 3.68
C PHE A 50 7.73 -3.03 3.31
N ASP A 51 7.87 -3.50 2.06
CA ASP A 51 9.02 -4.32 1.65
C ASP A 51 10.28 -3.47 1.44
N GLY A 52 11.34 -3.79 2.17
CA GLY A 52 12.54 -2.97 2.26
C GLY A 52 12.50 -1.85 3.31
N THR A 53 11.33 -1.64 3.93
CA THR A 53 11.13 -0.61 4.98
C THR A 53 10.83 -1.24 6.34
N LEU A 54 9.69 -1.91 6.49
CA LEU A 54 9.25 -2.54 7.74
C LEU A 54 9.54 -4.04 7.75
N GLY A 55 9.33 -4.69 6.62
CA GLY A 55 9.57 -6.11 6.42
C GLY A 55 10.45 -6.36 5.20
N HIS A 56 10.87 -7.61 5.08
CA HIS A 56 11.57 -8.11 3.90
C HIS A 56 11.32 -9.61 3.75
N ARG A 57 11.45 -10.10 2.53
CA ARG A 57 11.56 -11.55 2.28
C ARG A 57 12.97 -12.01 2.65
N ARG A 58 13.09 -13.05 3.49
CA ARG A 58 14.36 -13.56 4.03
C ARG A 58 15.29 -14.12 2.97
N ARG A 59 14.72 -14.67 1.90
CA ARG A 59 15.46 -15.21 0.76
C ARG A 59 15.36 -14.29 -0.46
N GLY A 60 15.21 -12.99 -0.20
CA GLY A 60 15.42 -11.97 -1.20
C GLY A 60 14.25 -11.74 -2.16
N THR A 61 14.59 -11.04 -3.24
CA THR A 61 13.74 -10.45 -4.29
C THR A 61 12.90 -11.45 -5.08
N TRP A 62 12.07 -10.97 -6.01
CA TRP A 62 11.39 -11.81 -7.00
C TRP A 62 12.36 -12.69 -7.80
N ALA A 63 13.53 -12.17 -8.16
CA ALA A 63 14.54 -12.93 -8.90
C ALA A 63 15.14 -14.05 -8.05
N GLU A 64 15.42 -13.79 -6.77
CA GLU A 64 15.90 -14.82 -5.84
C GLU A 64 14.83 -15.86 -5.54
N CYS A 65 13.57 -15.44 -5.34
CA CYS A 65 12.44 -16.36 -5.20
C CYS A 65 12.31 -17.29 -6.42
N LEU A 66 12.51 -16.76 -7.62
CA LEU A 66 12.45 -17.56 -8.84
C LEU A 66 13.63 -18.55 -8.94
N LEU A 67 14.83 -18.15 -8.53
CA LEU A 67 15.97 -19.07 -8.42
C LEU A 67 15.69 -20.19 -7.42
N GLU A 68 15.13 -19.89 -6.24
CA GLU A 68 14.76 -20.93 -5.27
C GLU A 68 13.76 -21.95 -5.85
N VAL A 69 12.81 -21.49 -6.65
CA VAL A 69 11.86 -22.38 -7.34
C VAL A 69 12.57 -23.25 -8.35
N LEU A 70 13.51 -22.69 -9.12
CA LEU A 70 14.28 -23.43 -10.10
C LEU A 70 15.23 -24.44 -9.43
N ASP A 71 15.88 -24.10 -8.32
CA ASP A 71 16.73 -25.01 -7.54
C ASP A 71 15.96 -26.27 -7.13
N LEU A 72 14.67 -26.13 -6.81
CA LEU A 72 13.80 -27.24 -6.40
C LEU A 72 13.23 -28.03 -7.60
N GLN A 73 12.84 -27.36 -8.68
CA GLN A 73 12.15 -28.00 -9.82
C GLN A 73 13.11 -28.53 -10.88
N GLN A 74 14.28 -27.91 -11.02
CA GLN A 74 15.31 -28.23 -12.00
C GLN A 74 16.69 -28.26 -11.33
N PRO A 75 16.95 -29.21 -10.41
CA PRO A 75 18.24 -29.29 -9.72
C PRO A 75 19.40 -29.36 -10.72
N GLY A 76 20.38 -28.45 -10.57
CA GLY A 76 21.56 -28.38 -11.44
C GLY A 76 21.44 -27.41 -12.62
N HIS A 77 20.43 -26.56 -12.68
CA HIS A 77 20.43 -25.43 -13.62
C HIS A 77 21.64 -24.51 -13.40
N ASP A 78 22.04 -23.78 -14.44
CA ASP A 78 23.17 -22.83 -14.42
C ASP A 78 22.74 -21.35 -14.30
N ARG A 79 21.44 -21.11 -14.13
CA ARG A 79 20.87 -19.76 -14.04
C ARG A 79 21.36 -18.96 -12.86
N THR A 80 21.61 -17.69 -13.12
CA THR A 80 22.20 -16.74 -12.17
C THR A 80 21.22 -15.64 -11.77
N PHE A 81 21.51 -14.98 -10.65
CA PHE A 81 20.73 -13.83 -10.20
C PHE A 81 20.68 -12.69 -11.23
N PRO A 82 21.78 -12.23 -11.85
CA PRO A 82 21.73 -11.17 -12.85
C PRO A 82 20.81 -11.51 -14.03
N GLU A 83 20.85 -12.74 -14.53
CA GLU A 83 19.97 -13.17 -15.64
C GLU A 83 18.50 -13.14 -15.24
N MET A 84 18.16 -13.63 -14.04
CA MET A 84 16.77 -13.61 -13.54
C MET A 84 16.29 -12.19 -13.28
N PHE A 85 17.14 -11.36 -12.68
CA PHE A 85 16.85 -9.96 -12.43
C PHE A 85 16.58 -9.21 -13.73
N GLU A 86 17.44 -9.38 -14.74
CA GLU A 86 17.25 -8.75 -16.06
C GLU A 86 15.99 -9.26 -16.76
N ALA A 87 15.74 -10.56 -16.70
CA ALA A 87 14.57 -11.16 -17.35
C ALA A 87 13.23 -10.66 -16.76
N LEU A 88 13.22 -10.28 -15.47
CA LEU A 88 12.07 -9.76 -14.73
C LEU A 88 11.97 -8.23 -14.73
N ALA A 89 12.86 -7.50 -15.41
CA ALA A 89 12.93 -6.03 -15.40
C ALA A 89 11.75 -5.29 -16.03
N THR A 90 10.76 -6.00 -16.56
CA THR A 90 9.58 -5.42 -17.22
C THR A 90 8.33 -6.26 -16.97
N GLY A 91 7.16 -5.70 -17.26
CA GLY A 91 5.88 -6.43 -17.26
C GLY A 91 5.10 -6.40 -15.95
N PHE A 92 5.78 -6.30 -14.81
CA PHE A 92 5.09 -6.06 -13.53
C PHE A 92 4.41 -4.68 -13.50
N PRO A 93 3.26 -4.51 -12.81
CA PRO A 93 2.52 -3.25 -12.77
C PRO A 93 3.37 -2.03 -12.37
N TRP A 94 4.30 -2.18 -11.43
CA TRP A 94 5.15 -1.06 -10.96
C TRP A 94 6.16 -0.57 -12.00
N HIS A 95 6.46 -1.34 -13.05
CA HIS A 95 7.29 -0.85 -14.15
C HIS A 95 6.56 0.20 -15.01
N ALA A 96 5.22 0.17 -15.00
CA ALA A 96 4.35 1.14 -15.65
C ALA A 96 3.51 1.91 -14.61
N ALA A 97 4.10 2.29 -13.47
CA ALA A 97 3.38 2.87 -12.33
C ALA A 97 2.62 4.18 -12.61
N HIS A 98 2.78 4.81 -13.78
CA HIS A 98 1.95 5.93 -14.20
C HIS A 98 0.59 5.50 -14.76
N ASP A 99 0.48 4.25 -15.23
CA ASP A 99 -0.72 3.67 -15.77
C ASP A 99 -1.45 2.88 -14.66
N PRO A 100 -2.74 3.16 -14.40
CA PRO A 100 -3.50 2.38 -13.44
C PRO A 100 -3.80 0.97 -13.97
N HIS A 101 -3.61 -0.04 -13.13
CA HIS A 101 -3.94 -1.44 -13.42
C HIS A 101 -5.21 -1.89 -12.70
N THR A 102 -6.23 -1.04 -12.65
CA THR A 102 -7.52 -1.35 -11.97
C THR A 102 -8.26 -2.56 -12.53
N HIS A 103 -7.92 -3.01 -13.74
CA HIS A 103 -8.41 -4.27 -14.33
C HIS A 103 -7.74 -5.53 -13.73
N LEU A 104 -6.66 -5.38 -12.97
CA LEU A 104 -5.91 -6.45 -12.28
C LEU A 104 -6.10 -6.39 -10.76
N ASN A 105 -7.19 -5.79 -10.27
CA ASN A 105 -7.40 -5.56 -8.84
C ASN A 105 -8.04 -6.73 -8.06
N ALA A 106 -8.30 -7.84 -8.76
CA ALA A 106 -8.71 -9.11 -8.17
C ALA A 106 -7.50 -10.06 -8.08
N PRO A 107 -7.37 -10.86 -7.00
CA PRO A 107 -6.19 -11.72 -6.80
C PRO A 107 -5.86 -12.63 -7.99
N ASP A 108 -6.85 -13.31 -8.56
CA ASP A 108 -6.63 -14.22 -9.68
C ASP A 108 -6.23 -13.47 -10.96
N ALA A 109 -6.87 -12.34 -11.26
CA ALA A 109 -6.49 -11.51 -12.41
C ALA A 109 -5.06 -10.96 -12.28
N TRP A 110 -4.67 -10.55 -11.07
CA TRP A 110 -3.31 -10.10 -10.79
C TRP A 110 -2.30 -11.22 -11.00
N TRP A 111 -2.56 -12.41 -10.45
CA TRP A 111 -1.66 -13.56 -10.59
C TRP A 111 -1.61 -14.12 -12.01
N ASP A 112 -2.72 -14.14 -12.75
CA ASP A 112 -2.72 -14.53 -14.16
C ASP A 112 -1.77 -13.64 -14.99
N HIS A 113 -1.79 -12.32 -14.73
CA HIS A 113 -0.87 -11.37 -15.35
C HIS A 113 0.58 -11.65 -14.94
N ILE A 114 0.88 -11.78 -13.65
CA ILE A 114 2.25 -12.01 -13.17
C ILE A 114 2.80 -13.37 -13.62
N THR A 115 2.00 -14.43 -13.57
CA THR A 115 2.38 -15.74 -14.10
C THR A 115 2.68 -15.65 -15.60
N SER A 116 1.91 -14.88 -16.38
CA SER A 116 2.21 -14.61 -17.79
C SER A 116 3.52 -13.86 -17.99
N VAL A 117 3.82 -12.85 -17.17
CA VAL A 117 5.09 -12.10 -17.18
C VAL A 117 6.28 -13.03 -16.90
N ILE A 118 6.23 -13.80 -15.82
CA ILE A 118 7.31 -14.72 -15.43
C ILE A 118 7.46 -15.83 -16.47
N THR A 119 6.37 -16.40 -16.97
CA THR A 119 6.40 -17.43 -18.03
C THR A 119 7.12 -16.92 -19.28
N LYS A 120 6.81 -15.69 -19.73
CA LYS A 120 7.49 -15.08 -20.88
C LYS A 120 8.98 -14.82 -20.61
N ALA A 121 9.32 -14.36 -19.40
CA ALA A 121 10.71 -14.16 -18.98
C ALA A 121 11.51 -15.47 -19.06
N LEU A 122 11.00 -16.54 -18.43
CA LEU A 122 11.63 -17.85 -18.42
C LEU A 122 11.69 -18.52 -19.80
N THR A 123 10.66 -18.31 -20.64
CA THR A 123 10.67 -18.80 -22.03
C THR A 123 11.80 -18.16 -22.84
N ARG A 124 12.04 -16.85 -22.68
CA ARG A 124 13.15 -16.15 -23.35
C ARG A 124 14.52 -16.65 -22.91
N LEU A 125 14.63 -17.07 -21.66
CA LEU A 125 15.84 -17.70 -21.13
C LEU A 125 16.00 -19.17 -21.57
N GLY A 126 14.99 -19.77 -22.20
CA GLY A 126 15.03 -21.16 -22.65
C GLY A 126 14.89 -22.19 -21.52
N LEU A 127 14.18 -21.85 -20.45
CA LEU A 127 13.91 -22.79 -19.35
C LEU A 127 12.83 -23.79 -19.74
N ASP A 128 12.99 -25.03 -19.26
CA ASP A 128 11.95 -26.04 -19.38
C ASP A 128 10.75 -25.71 -18.49
N ARG A 129 9.54 -26.04 -18.97
CA ARG A 129 8.27 -25.88 -18.24
C ARG A 129 8.11 -24.49 -17.57
N PRO A 130 8.31 -23.37 -18.30
CA PRO A 130 8.38 -22.02 -17.72
C PRO A 130 7.10 -21.63 -16.97
N ARG A 131 5.95 -22.10 -17.42
CA ARG A 131 4.66 -21.87 -16.75
C ARG A 131 4.60 -22.54 -15.36
N ALA A 132 5.11 -23.76 -15.23
CA ALA A 132 5.08 -24.48 -13.95
C ALA A 132 5.98 -23.82 -12.90
N ALA A 133 7.14 -23.28 -13.33
CA ALA A 133 8.00 -22.48 -12.47
C ALA A 133 7.29 -21.17 -12.06
N ALA A 134 6.66 -20.46 -13.01
CA ALA A 134 5.91 -19.23 -12.71
C ALA A 134 4.75 -19.46 -11.72
N GLU A 135 4.02 -20.56 -11.84
CA GLU A 135 2.96 -20.94 -10.91
C GLU A 135 3.51 -21.29 -9.52
N ALA A 136 4.67 -21.94 -9.43
CA ALA A 136 5.32 -22.23 -8.16
C ALA A 136 5.93 -20.98 -7.49
N THR A 137 6.37 -19.98 -8.26
CA THR A 137 6.82 -18.69 -7.73
C THR A 137 5.72 -17.99 -6.94
N ARG A 138 4.45 -18.10 -7.35
CA ARG A 138 3.32 -17.59 -6.54
C ARG A 138 3.37 -18.16 -5.13
N ALA A 139 3.31 -19.48 -5.01
CA ALA A 139 3.29 -20.16 -3.72
C ALA A 139 4.52 -19.80 -2.86
N ALA A 140 5.72 -19.81 -3.45
CA ALA A 140 6.97 -19.51 -2.76
C ALA A 140 7.11 -18.04 -2.33
N TYR A 141 6.59 -17.09 -3.12
CA TYR A 141 6.65 -15.67 -2.79
C TYR A 141 5.62 -15.29 -1.73
N THR A 142 4.43 -15.89 -1.79
CA THR A 142 3.32 -15.62 -0.85
C THR A 142 3.44 -16.38 0.48
N ASP A 143 4.38 -17.31 0.61
CA ASP A 143 4.61 -18.02 1.87
C ASP A 143 5.02 -17.02 2.95
N SER A 144 4.11 -16.77 3.90
CA SER A 144 4.36 -15.86 5.02
C SER A 144 5.57 -16.26 5.85
N ALA A 145 5.95 -17.54 5.89
CA ALA A 145 7.15 -17.97 6.59
C ALA A 145 8.40 -17.37 5.93
N ALA A 146 8.41 -17.11 4.62
CA ALA A 146 9.53 -16.49 3.93
C ALA A 146 9.73 -15.01 4.31
N TRP A 147 8.78 -14.38 5.01
CA TRP A 147 8.85 -12.96 5.37
C TRP A 147 9.31 -12.74 6.81
N SER A 148 9.92 -11.59 7.07
CA SER A 148 10.36 -11.18 8.41
C SER A 148 10.33 -9.67 8.55
N LEU A 149 10.17 -9.20 9.78
CA LEU A 149 10.30 -7.79 10.11
C LEU A 149 11.76 -7.42 10.32
N TYR A 150 12.12 -6.20 9.96
CA TYR A 150 13.39 -5.66 10.42
C TYR A 150 13.39 -5.53 11.95
N PRO A 151 14.52 -5.78 12.64
CA PRO A 151 14.56 -5.80 14.11
C PRO A 151 14.03 -4.53 14.80
N GLN A 152 14.07 -3.40 14.11
CA GLN A 152 13.66 -2.08 14.62
C GLN A 152 12.17 -1.80 14.41
N ALA A 153 11.48 -2.52 13.51
CA ALA A 153 10.16 -2.16 13.01
C ALA A 153 9.10 -2.08 14.12
N LEU A 154 8.97 -3.13 14.93
CA LEU A 154 7.97 -3.17 16.02
C LEU A 154 8.22 -2.06 17.05
N ARG A 155 9.47 -1.93 17.50
CA ARG A 155 9.86 -0.91 18.49
C ARG A 155 9.57 0.50 18.00
N VAL A 156 9.85 0.79 16.73
CA VAL A 156 9.61 2.11 16.13
C VAL A 156 8.11 2.39 16.00
N LEU A 157 7.32 1.42 15.54
CA LEU A 157 5.85 1.56 15.49
C LEU A 157 5.26 1.79 16.88
N ASP A 158 5.67 1.00 17.89
CA ASP A 158 5.25 1.17 19.29
C ASP A 158 5.62 2.54 19.86
N ARG A 159 6.86 2.97 19.62
CA ARG A 159 7.37 4.26 20.09
C ARG A 159 6.59 5.42 19.46
N LEU A 160 6.28 5.36 18.17
CA LEU A 160 5.50 6.41 17.52
C LEU A 160 4.04 6.38 18.00
N THR A 161 3.45 5.19 18.16
CA THR A 161 2.10 5.02 18.74
C THR A 161 2.00 5.65 20.13
N SER A 162 2.98 5.40 21.02
CA SER A 162 2.98 5.99 22.37
C SER A 162 3.12 7.51 22.38
N HIS A 163 3.57 8.10 21.27
CA HIS A 163 3.62 9.55 21.07
C HIS A 163 2.45 10.08 20.24
N GLY A 164 1.38 9.30 20.07
CA GLY A 164 0.13 9.72 19.41
C GLY A 164 0.20 9.71 17.88
N TRP A 165 1.15 8.99 17.28
CA TRP A 165 1.10 8.72 15.84
C TRP A 165 0.17 7.55 15.54
N GLN A 166 -0.58 7.66 14.46
CA GLN A 166 -1.30 6.55 13.86
C GLN A 166 -0.57 6.07 12.61
N HIS A 167 -0.86 4.84 12.18
CA HIS A 167 -0.16 4.21 11.07
C HIS A 167 -1.11 3.80 9.95
N VAL A 168 -0.70 4.09 8.72
CA VAL A 168 -1.29 3.58 7.47
C VAL A 168 -0.19 2.86 6.71
N LEU A 169 -0.50 1.73 6.08
CA LEU A 169 0.42 1.10 5.15
C LEU A 169 0.05 1.48 3.71
N LEU A 170 1.04 1.80 2.88
CA LEU A 170 0.92 1.99 1.44
C LEU A 170 2.05 1.24 0.75
N SER A 171 1.73 0.11 0.10
CA SER A 171 2.75 -0.78 -0.47
C SER A 171 2.38 -1.25 -1.87
N ASN A 172 3.39 -1.29 -2.74
CA ASN A 172 3.33 -1.97 -4.02
C ASN A 172 3.62 -3.45 -3.77
N HIS A 173 2.61 -4.30 -3.72
CA HIS A 173 2.79 -5.67 -3.21
C HIS A 173 1.79 -6.66 -3.81
N VAL A 174 2.04 -7.97 -3.60
CA VAL A 174 1.11 -9.04 -3.95
C VAL A 174 -0.25 -8.92 -3.25
N PRO A 175 -1.35 -9.48 -3.81
CA PRO A 175 -2.67 -9.51 -3.17
C PRO A 175 -2.66 -10.03 -1.72
N GLU A 176 -1.78 -10.98 -1.43
CA GLU A 176 -1.65 -11.68 -0.15
C GLU A 176 -0.99 -10.84 0.97
N LEU A 177 -0.60 -9.59 0.71
CA LEU A 177 0.02 -8.71 1.73
C LEU A 177 -0.75 -8.68 3.07
N PRO A 178 -2.09 -8.56 3.14
CA PRO A 178 -2.81 -8.61 4.42
C PRO A 178 -2.57 -9.90 5.22
N ALA A 179 -2.49 -11.06 4.55
CA ALA A 179 -2.20 -12.33 5.21
C ALA A 179 -0.74 -12.39 5.71
N ILE A 180 0.20 -11.86 4.92
CA ILE A 180 1.62 -11.73 5.32
C ILE A 180 1.74 -10.85 6.57
N LEU A 181 1.07 -9.68 6.61
CA LEU A 181 1.09 -8.78 7.77
C LEU A 181 0.50 -9.42 9.02
N SER A 182 -0.57 -10.21 8.87
CA SER A 182 -1.22 -10.92 9.97
C SER A 182 -0.31 -12.02 10.54
N ALA A 183 0.33 -12.81 9.66
CA ALA A 183 1.32 -13.80 10.07
C ALA A 183 2.56 -13.19 10.76
N LEU A 184 2.94 -11.97 10.39
CA LEU A 184 4.00 -11.20 11.05
C LEU A 184 3.53 -10.49 12.33
N GLY A 185 2.23 -10.53 12.65
CA GLY A 185 1.66 -9.93 13.87
C GLY A 185 1.65 -8.40 13.89
N ILE A 186 1.60 -7.74 12.73
CA ILE A 186 1.61 -6.26 12.63
C ILE A 186 0.38 -5.64 12.00
N ASP A 187 -0.54 -6.46 11.48
CA ASP A 187 -1.80 -6.02 10.87
C ASP A 187 -2.59 -5.06 11.79
N SER A 188 -2.74 -5.39 13.06
CA SER A 188 -3.47 -4.60 14.07
C SER A 188 -2.85 -3.23 14.38
N ARG A 189 -1.62 -2.98 13.94
CA ARG A 189 -0.93 -1.69 14.14
C ARG A 189 -1.34 -0.64 13.11
N PHE A 190 -1.90 -1.06 11.99
CA PHE A 190 -2.31 -0.17 10.91
C PHE A 190 -3.81 0.02 10.96
N ARG A 191 -4.25 1.27 10.95
CA ARG A 191 -5.69 1.56 10.84
C ARG A 191 -6.23 1.31 9.42
N ALA A 192 -5.34 1.25 8.43
CA ALA A 192 -5.64 0.92 7.05
C ALA A 192 -4.42 0.38 6.32
N VAL A 193 -4.63 -0.56 5.40
CA VAL A 193 -3.63 -1.11 4.50
C VAL A 193 -4.06 -0.82 3.06
N ILE A 194 -3.27 0.00 2.36
CA ILE A 194 -3.46 0.32 0.94
C ILE A 194 -2.47 -0.52 0.14
N ASN A 195 -2.97 -1.59 -0.46
CA ASN A 195 -2.20 -2.49 -1.31
C ASN A 195 -2.42 -2.13 -2.79
N SER A 196 -1.35 -1.98 -3.58
CA SER A 196 -1.45 -1.67 -5.01
C SER A 196 -2.18 -2.76 -5.80
N ALA A 197 -2.00 -4.04 -5.44
CA ALA A 197 -2.70 -5.16 -6.08
C ALA A 197 -4.21 -5.14 -5.85
N ALA A 198 -4.69 -4.50 -4.77
CA ALA A 198 -6.13 -4.35 -4.50
C ALA A 198 -6.69 -3.01 -5.00
N SER A 199 -5.87 -1.95 -5.02
CA SER A 199 -6.31 -0.62 -5.42
C SER A 199 -6.19 -0.35 -6.93
N GLY A 200 -5.29 -1.06 -7.62
CA GLY A 200 -4.97 -0.81 -9.03
C GLY A 200 -4.07 0.40 -9.28
N TYR A 201 -3.40 0.92 -8.24
CA TYR A 201 -2.49 2.06 -8.35
C TYR A 201 -1.17 1.77 -7.63
N GLU A 202 -0.08 1.73 -8.38
CA GLU A 202 1.27 1.60 -7.85
C GLU A 202 1.82 2.96 -7.41
N LYS A 203 2.61 3.03 -6.34
CA LYS A 203 3.53 4.17 -6.13
C LYS A 203 4.50 4.25 -7.32
N PRO A 204 4.82 5.45 -7.86
CA PRO A 204 4.51 6.78 -7.35
C PRO A 204 3.20 7.41 -7.88
N HIS A 205 2.23 6.65 -8.39
CA HIS A 205 0.95 7.19 -8.87
C HIS A 205 0.26 8.03 -7.79
N THR A 206 -0.09 9.28 -8.10
CA THR A 206 -0.68 10.23 -7.14
C THR A 206 -1.94 9.69 -6.46
N ARG A 207 -2.76 8.91 -7.19
CA ARG A 207 -3.96 8.27 -6.62
C ARG A 207 -3.64 7.30 -5.47
N ALA A 208 -2.50 6.58 -5.50
CA ALA A 208 -2.10 5.68 -4.42
C ALA A 208 -1.91 6.44 -3.09
N PHE A 209 -1.25 7.60 -3.16
CA PHE A 209 -1.09 8.51 -2.01
C PHE A 209 -2.40 9.17 -1.58
N HIS A 210 -3.27 9.51 -2.52
CA HIS A 210 -4.60 10.03 -2.21
C HIS A 210 -5.43 9.02 -1.44
N LEU A 211 -5.40 7.74 -1.81
CA LEU A 211 -6.08 6.67 -1.07
C LEU A 211 -5.51 6.53 0.35
N ALA A 212 -4.18 6.60 0.51
CA ALA A 212 -3.56 6.59 1.84
C ALA A 212 -3.93 7.82 2.68
N ARG A 213 -4.07 9.01 2.08
CA ARG A 213 -4.55 10.24 2.73
C ARG A 213 -6.05 10.23 3.02
N GLU A 214 -6.87 9.63 2.18
CA GLU A 214 -8.30 9.44 2.41
C GLU A 214 -8.52 8.50 3.58
N ALA A 215 -7.85 7.35 3.55
CA ALA A 215 -7.76 6.47 4.69
C ALA A 215 -7.29 7.29 5.88
N ALA A 216 -6.20 8.07 5.72
CA ALA A 216 -5.67 9.16 6.57
C ALA A 216 -6.63 9.75 7.61
N GLY A 217 -7.81 10.11 7.10
CA GLY A 217 -8.64 11.11 7.74
C GLY A 217 -7.92 12.46 7.79
N VAL A 218 -8.48 13.37 8.58
CA VAL A 218 -7.88 14.68 8.79
C VAL A 218 -6.70 14.52 9.75
N ALA A 219 -5.50 14.83 9.29
CA ALA A 219 -4.26 14.77 10.08
C ALA A 219 -3.52 16.11 9.97
N HIS A 220 -2.99 16.61 11.09
CA HIS A 220 -2.21 17.85 11.08
C HIS A 220 -0.76 17.61 10.61
N ARG A 221 -0.33 16.35 10.64
CA ARG A 221 0.91 15.88 10.03
C ARG A 221 0.66 14.55 9.34
N LEU A 222 1.09 14.47 8.10
CA LEU A 222 1.01 13.27 7.28
C LEU A 222 2.35 13.08 6.59
N VAL A 223 3.06 12.00 6.93
CA VAL A 223 4.42 11.76 6.42
C VAL A 223 4.51 10.36 5.83
N MET A 224 4.95 10.25 4.58
CA MET A 224 5.33 8.99 3.94
C MET A 224 6.73 8.57 4.37
N ILE A 225 6.90 7.30 4.72
CA ILE A 225 8.17 6.72 5.16
C ILE A 225 8.39 5.46 4.33
N GLY A 226 9.47 5.46 3.56
CA GLY A 226 9.81 4.34 2.71
C GLY A 226 11.25 4.43 2.22
N ASP A 227 11.74 3.34 1.65
CA ASP A 227 13.14 3.20 1.28
C ASP A 227 13.41 3.51 -0.20
N ASN A 228 12.35 3.67 -1.00
CA ASN A 228 12.47 3.99 -2.42
C ASN A 228 12.38 5.51 -2.65
N PRO A 229 13.46 6.18 -3.08
CA PRO A 229 13.47 7.64 -3.24
C PRO A 229 12.49 8.12 -4.31
N ARG A 230 12.19 7.28 -5.33
CA ARG A 230 11.27 7.63 -6.43
C ARG A 230 9.83 7.23 -6.10
N ALA A 231 9.61 5.96 -5.78
CA ALA A 231 8.27 5.45 -5.52
C ALA A 231 7.67 6.11 -4.26
N ASP A 232 8.38 6.11 -3.15
CA ASP A 232 7.86 6.60 -1.87
C ASP A 232 8.04 8.10 -1.73
N ALA A 233 9.28 8.56 -1.81
CA ALA A 233 9.62 9.89 -1.33
C ALA A 233 9.25 10.99 -2.35
N ALA A 234 9.68 10.85 -3.60
CA ALA A 234 9.27 11.75 -4.67
C ALA A 234 7.77 11.63 -4.98
N GLY A 235 7.22 10.40 -4.98
CA GLY A 235 5.78 10.16 -5.17
C GLY A 235 4.92 10.88 -4.12
N ALA A 236 5.25 10.74 -2.84
CA ALA A 236 4.52 11.40 -1.75
C ALA A 236 4.59 12.93 -1.86
N ARG A 237 5.79 13.49 -2.13
CA ARG A 237 5.95 14.93 -2.33
C ARG A 237 5.11 15.44 -3.50
N GLY A 238 5.08 14.69 -4.61
CA GLY A 238 4.22 14.98 -5.77
C GLY A 238 2.71 14.98 -5.44
N ALA A 239 2.30 14.27 -4.38
CA ALA A 239 0.93 14.26 -3.87
C ALA A 239 0.68 15.27 -2.73
N GLY A 240 1.65 16.12 -2.41
CA GLY A 240 1.57 17.11 -1.32
C GLY A 240 1.69 16.49 0.08
N ILE A 241 2.37 15.35 0.21
CA ILE A 241 2.63 14.64 1.47
C ILE A 241 4.12 14.76 1.81
N ASP A 242 4.45 15.12 3.06
CA ASP A 242 5.83 15.12 3.52
C ASP A 242 6.44 13.71 3.42
N ALA A 243 7.75 13.61 3.21
CA ALA A 243 8.38 12.30 3.04
C ALA A 243 9.73 12.19 3.74
N ILE A 244 9.95 11.02 4.36
CA ILE A 244 11.24 10.57 4.88
C ILE A 244 11.69 9.39 4.01
N TRP A 245 12.80 9.59 3.30
CA TRP A 245 13.48 8.50 2.62
C TRP A 245 14.38 7.77 3.61
N VAL A 246 14.06 6.51 3.88
CA VAL A 246 14.81 5.64 4.78
C VAL A 246 15.98 5.03 4.01
N ARG A 247 17.20 5.41 4.41
CA ARG A 247 18.43 4.82 3.88
C ARG A 247 18.77 3.56 4.65
N ARG A 248 19.51 2.66 4.00
CA ARG A 248 20.13 1.53 4.68
C ARG A 248 21.31 1.99 5.53
N ASN A 249 21.42 1.42 6.72
CA ASN A 249 22.56 1.58 7.59
C ASN A 249 23.77 0.84 6.98
N GLN A 250 24.91 1.53 6.89
CA GLN A 250 26.11 1.01 6.23
C GLN A 250 26.73 -0.21 6.93
N HIS A 251 26.44 -0.42 8.21
CA HIS A 251 27.02 -1.50 9.01
C HIS A 251 26.11 -2.73 9.09
N THR A 252 24.79 -2.52 9.15
CA THR A 252 23.81 -3.61 9.31
C THR A 252 23.08 -3.96 8.03
N ASP A 253 23.21 -3.15 6.98
CA ASP A 253 22.42 -3.22 5.74
C ASP A 253 20.90 -3.28 5.97
N THR A 254 20.42 -2.66 7.07
CA THR A 254 18.99 -2.58 7.40
C THR A 254 18.49 -1.13 7.30
N PRO A 255 17.19 -0.89 7.02
CA PRO A 255 16.64 0.45 7.03
C PRO A 255 16.82 1.13 8.39
N ASP A 256 17.28 2.39 8.38
CA ASP A 256 17.47 3.20 9.60
C ASP A 256 16.14 3.80 10.10
N LEU A 257 15.30 2.92 10.65
CA LEU A 257 13.97 3.29 11.18
C LEU A 257 14.06 4.15 12.45
N GLU A 258 15.14 4.05 13.23
CA GLU A 258 15.33 4.89 14.41
C GLU A 258 15.63 6.35 14.04
N ALA A 259 16.42 6.60 13.00
CA ALA A 259 16.59 7.95 12.47
C ALA A 259 15.25 8.52 11.99
N ALA A 260 14.46 7.74 11.26
CA ALA A 260 13.12 8.15 10.81
C ALA A 260 12.20 8.49 12.01
N ALA A 261 12.18 7.65 13.04
CA ALA A 261 11.43 7.90 14.27
C ALA A 261 11.92 9.18 14.99
N GLY A 262 13.24 9.37 15.07
CA GLY A 262 13.86 10.56 15.66
C GLY A 262 13.39 11.85 14.98
N ILE A 263 13.32 11.87 13.64
CA ILE A 263 12.79 13.00 12.87
C ILE A 263 11.32 13.24 13.26
N LEU A 264 10.45 12.23 13.19
CA LEU A 264 9.03 12.40 13.49
C LEU A 264 8.76 12.89 14.93
N LEU A 265 9.60 12.50 15.89
CA LEU A 265 9.47 12.87 17.29
C LEU A 265 10.07 14.25 17.64
N THR A 266 11.06 14.72 16.87
CA THR A 266 11.75 16.00 17.12
C THR A 266 11.17 17.17 16.32
N LEU A 267 10.51 16.89 15.18
CA LEU A 267 9.96 17.95 14.34
C LEU A 267 8.97 18.81 15.13
N SER A 268 9.29 20.09 15.35
CA SER A 268 8.30 21.17 15.45
C SER A 268 7.75 21.47 14.04
N PRO A 269 6.60 22.16 13.86
CA PRO A 269 6.03 22.40 12.53
C PRO A 269 7.12 22.97 11.62
N ILE A 270 7.33 22.38 10.45
CA ILE A 270 8.42 22.73 9.54
C ILE A 270 8.26 24.22 9.15
N ARG A 271 8.96 25.09 9.87
CA ARG A 271 9.12 26.51 9.58
C ARG A 271 10.60 26.72 9.29
N ASN A 272 10.93 26.76 8.01
CA ASN A 272 12.13 27.39 7.44
C ASN A 272 13.32 27.53 8.40
N ARG A 273 14.05 26.45 8.71
CA ARG A 273 15.47 26.53 9.09
C ARG A 273 16.22 25.28 8.65
N ARG A 274 17.33 25.51 7.94
CA ARG A 274 18.31 24.53 7.49
C ARG A 274 18.82 23.71 8.69
N HIS A 275 18.57 22.40 8.68
CA HIS A 275 19.26 21.43 9.53
C HIS A 275 20.15 20.53 8.65
N PRO A 276 21.25 19.95 9.19
CA PRO A 276 22.29 19.32 8.39
C PRO A 276 21.77 18.08 7.63
N ALA A 277 22.29 17.93 6.42
CA ALA A 277 21.84 17.03 5.37
C ALA A 277 22.12 15.54 5.67
N LEU A 278 21.08 14.78 6.00
CA LEU A 278 21.04 13.32 5.81
C LEU A 278 19.71 12.81 5.19
N HIS A 279 18.72 13.69 4.98
CA HIS A 279 17.33 13.32 4.66
C HIS A 279 16.69 14.10 3.51
N GLU A 280 17.47 14.83 2.70
CA GLU A 280 16.94 15.45 1.50
C GLU A 280 16.91 14.44 0.35
N VAL A 281 15.70 14.12 -0.14
CA VAL A 281 15.54 13.57 -1.49
C VAL A 281 15.94 14.69 -2.45
N PRO A 282 16.86 14.44 -3.40
CA PRO A 282 17.21 15.44 -4.40
C PRO A 282 15.97 15.91 -5.19
N PRO A 283 15.99 17.11 -5.78
CA PRO A 283 14.87 17.62 -6.58
C PRO A 283 14.43 16.59 -7.63
N VAL A 284 13.13 16.57 -7.95
CA VAL A 284 12.50 15.59 -8.88
C VAL A 284 13.25 15.48 -10.21
N GLU A 285 13.88 16.56 -10.66
CA GLU A 285 14.67 16.65 -11.90
C GLU A 285 15.98 15.84 -11.86
N ALA A 286 16.52 15.52 -10.68
CA ALA A 286 17.80 14.83 -10.52
C ALA A 286 17.67 13.30 -10.48
N ILE A 287 16.46 12.75 -10.50
CA ILE A 287 16.22 11.30 -10.57
C ILE A 287 15.91 10.96 -12.03
N ALA A 288 16.90 10.45 -12.76
CA ALA A 288 16.73 9.99 -14.13
C ALA A 288 15.53 9.03 -14.26
N PRO A 289 14.82 8.99 -15.41
CA PRO A 289 13.61 8.19 -15.63
C PRO A 289 13.87 6.68 -15.76
N GLY A 290 14.79 6.13 -14.95
CA GLY A 290 15.01 4.70 -14.83
C GLY A 290 13.82 4.00 -14.15
N ALA A 291 13.51 2.79 -14.59
CA ALA A 291 12.56 1.89 -13.95
C ALA A 291 12.85 1.79 -12.45
N LEU A 292 11.80 1.67 -11.63
CA LEU A 292 11.96 1.39 -10.21
C LEU A 292 12.72 0.06 -10.08
N PRO A 293 13.80 0.00 -9.27
CA PRO A 293 14.54 -1.24 -9.10
C PRO A 293 13.59 -2.34 -8.61
N ILE A 294 13.69 -3.52 -9.23
CA ILE A 294 13.00 -4.72 -8.80
C ILE A 294 13.50 -5.04 -7.39
N ARG A 295 12.58 -5.19 -6.44
CA ARG A 295 12.80 -6.01 -5.26
C ARG A 295 11.71 -7.05 -5.26
#